data_AF-A0A953AFQ7-F1
#
_entry.id   AF-A0A953AFQ7-F1
#
_cell.length_a   1.000
_cell.length_b   1.000
_cell.length_c   1.000
_cell.angle_alpha   90.00
_cell.angle_beta   90.00
_cell.angle_gamma   90.00
#
_symmetry.space_group_name_H-M   'P 1'
#
loop_
_entity.id
_entity.type
_entity.pdbx_description
1 polymer ?
#
loop_
_entity_poly.entity_id
_entity_poly.type
_entity_poly.pdbx_seq_one_letter_code
_entity_poly.pdbx_strand_id
1 'polypeptide(L)' 'MNKLSQRSEISYNIVRALFHNPYHVIRTDTLDRLALALDVPVTELIEDVSPEQRRRELEQIGS' A
#
# COMPACT_ATOMS: atom_id res chain seq x y z
N MET A 1 11.33 -2.19 5.45
CA MET A 1 10.99 -2.25 4.01
C MET A 1 11.67 -3.39 3.26
N ASN A 2 13.00 -3.57 3.32
CA ASN A 2 13.69 -4.67 2.61
C ASN A 2 13.12 -6.06 2.98
N LYS A 3 12.83 -6.30 4.27
CA LYS A 3 12.20 -7.54 4.74
C LYS A 3 10.82 -7.83 4.13
N LEU A 4 9.98 -6.80 3.94
CA LEU A 4 8.64 -6.96 3.36
C LEU A 4 8.71 -7.24 1.86
N SER A 5 9.59 -6.53 1.15
CA SER A 5 9.89 -6.79 -0.26
C SER A 5 10.35 -8.24 -0.48
N GLN A 6 11.24 -8.75 0.37
CA GLN A 6 11.69 -10.14 0.30
C GLN A 6 10.57 -11.14 0.60
N ARG A 7 9.81 -10.95 1.68
CA ARG A 7 8.73 -11.88 2.10
C ARG A 7 7.56 -11.92 1.13
N SER A 8 7.21 -10.79 0.52
CA SER A 8 6.12 -10.70 -0.45
C SER A 8 6.58 -10.98 -1.88
N GLU A 9 7.89 -11.07 -2.12
CA GLU A 9 8.56 -11.07 -3.42
C GLU A 9 8.08 -9.95 -4.37
N ILE A 10 7.70 -8.82 -3.79
CA ILE A 10 7.38 -7.58 -4.50
C ILE A 10 8.62 -6.70 -4.55
N SER A 11 8.84 -6.02 -5.67
CA SER A 11 9.99 -5.15 -5.83
C SER A 11 10.02 -4.05 -4.75
N TYR A 12 11.23 -3.76 -4.25
CA TYR A 12 11.42 -2.73 -3.24
C TYR A 12 10.83 -1.38 -3.66
N ASN A 13 10.88 -1.06 -4.96
CA ASN A 13 10.34 0.19 -5.51
C ASN A 13 8.82 0.28 -5.36
N ILE A 14 8.09 -0.82 -5.56
CA ILE A 14 6.63 -0.85 -5.35
C ILE A 14 6.31 -0.67 -3.87
N VAL A 15 6.98 -1.43 -2.99
CA VAL A 15 6.77 -1.30 -1.54
C VAL A 15 7.10 0.13 -1.09
N ARG A 16 8.16 0.74 -1.64
CA ARG A 16 8.54 2.14 -1.40
C ARG A 16 7.48 3.11 -1.87
N ALA A 17 6.99 2.95 -3.09
CA ALA A 17 5.97 3.83 -3.62
C ALA A 17 4.69 3.78 -2.78
N LEU A 18 4.23 2.57 -2.41
CA LEU A 18 3.04 2.39 -1.59
C LEU A 18 3.21 2.96 -0.17
N PHE A 19 4.40 2.83 0.42
CA PHE A 19 4.69 3.39 1.74
C PHE A 19 4.68 4.93 1.76
N HIS A 20 5.10 5.57 0.66
CA HIS A 20 5.06 7.04 0.56
C HIS A 20 3.69 7.55 0.10
N ASN A 21 2.97 6.75 -0.69
CA ASN A 21 1.67 7.08 -1.21
C ASN A 21 0.74 5.84 -1.14
N PRO A 22 -0.15 5.76 -0.13
CA PRO A 22 -1.11 4.65 -0.02
C PRO A 22 -2.10 4.59 -1.18
N TYR A 23 -2.23 5.66 -1.97
CA TYR A 23 -3.04 5.71 -3.19
C TYR A 23 -2.30 5.27 -4.45
N HIS A 24 -1.05 4.78 -4.33
CA HIS A 24 -0.32 4.24 -5.46
C HIS A 24 -1.06 3.03 -6.07
N VAL A 25 -1.37 3.10 -7.36
CA VAL A 25 -2.11 2.05 -8.06
C VAL A 25 -1.29 0.77 -8.12
N ILE A 26 -1.85 -0.31 -7.60
CA ILE A 26 -1.29 -1.65 -7.66
C ILE A 26 -2.36 -2.64 -8.13
N ARG A 27 -1.93 -3.83 -8.55
CA ARG A 27 -2.85 -4.91 -8.89
C ARG A 27 -3.35 -5.62 -7.63
N THR A 28 -4.50 -6.26 -7.73
CA THR A 28 -5.10 -7.03 -6.62
C THR A 28 -4.21 -8.18 -6.15
N ASP A 29 -3.46 -8.84 -7.03
CA ASP A 29 -2.49 -9.89 -6.65
C ASP A 29 -1.29 -9.32 -5.87
N THR A 30 -0.88 -8.08 -6.15
CA THR A 30 0.18 -7.41 -5.39
C THR A 30 -0.32 -7.12 -3.97
N LEU A 31 -1.57 -6.67 -3.84
CA LEU A 31 -2.18 -6.42 -2.54
C LEU A 31 -2.33 -7.71 -1.71
N ASP A 32 -2.77 -8.82 -2.33
CA ASP A 32 -2.89 -10.13 -1.69
C ASP A 32 -1.54 -10.65 -1.17
N ARG A 33 -0.48 -10.55 -1.97
CA ARG A 33 0.88 -10.93 -1.57
C ARG A 33 1.42 -10.10 -0.41
N LEU A 34 1.08 -8.82 -0.34
CA LEU A 34 1.43 -7.97 0.81
C LEU A 34 0.71 -8.44 2.07
N ALA A 35 -0.60 -8.74 1.97
CA ALA A 35 -1.40 -9.22 3.08
C ALA A 35 -0.87 -10.57 3.63
N LEU A 36 -0.58 -11.52 2.74
CA LEU A 36 0.03 -12.81 3.10
C LEU A 36 1.39 -12.64 3.78
N ALA A 37 2.23 -11.72 3.28
CA ALA A 37 3.54 -11.44 3.89
C ALA A 37 3.43 -10.74 5.26
N LEU A 38 2.33 -10.04 5.52
CA LEU A 38 2.04 -9.36 6.78
C LEU A 38 1.24 -10.23 7.76
N ASP A 39 0.77 -11.40 7.32
CA ASP A 39 -0.06 -12.32 8.10
C ASP A 39 -1.39 -11.68 8.56
N VAL A 40 -2.01 -10.91 7.67
CA VAL A 40 -3.30 -10.24 7.88
C VAL A 40 -4.22 -10.49 6.69
N PRO A 41 -5.55 -10.44 6.87
CA PRO A 41 -6.47 -10.47 5.73
C PRO A 41 -6.35 -9.19 4.89
N VAL A 42 -6.57 -9.30 3.58
CA VAL A 42 -6.48 -8.16 2.64
C VAL A 42 -7.37 -6.98 3.03
N THR A 43 -8.51 -7.24 3.69
CA THR A 43 -9.42 -6.20 4.17
C THR A 43 -8.81 -5.27 5.20
N GLU A 44 -7.78 -5.69 5.94
CA GLU A 44 -7.05 -4.83 6.88
C GLU A 44 -6.08 -3.87 6.18
N LEU A 45 -5.82 -4.07 4.88
CA LEU A 45 -5.00 -3.16 4.08
C LEU A 45 -5.84 -2.15 3.27
N ILE A 46 -7.16 -2.28 3.30
CA ILE A 46 -8.08 -1.43 2.53
C ILE A 46 -8.96 -0.66 3.50
N GLU A 47 -9.00 0.65 3.33
CA GLU A 47 -9.87 1.54 4.09
C GLU A 47 -10.85 2.24 3.15
N ASP A 48 -12.10 2.36 3.58
CA ASP A 48 -13.09 3.18 2.88
C ASP A 48 -12.91 4.64 3.30
N VAL A 49 -12.35 5.44 2.40
CA VAL A 49 -11.96 6.83 2.66
C VAL A 49 -12.83 7.78 1.86
N SER A 50 -13.45 8.75 2.54
CA SER A 50 -14.26 9.80 1.89
C SER A 50 -13.45 10.59 0.86
N PRO A 51 -14.09 11.12 -0.21
CA PRO A 51 -13.39 11.93 -1.22
C PRO A 51 -12.65 13.14 -0.63
N GLU A 52 -13.21 13.78 0.39
CA GLU A 52 -12.64 14.93 1.09
C GLU A 52 -11.39 14.54 1.88
N GLN A 53 -11.44 13.40 2.58
CA GLN A 53 -10.29 12.88 3.31
C GLN A 53 -9.17 12.49 2.35
N ARG A 54 -9.48 11.74 1.28
CA ARG A 54 -8.51 11.37 0.24
C ARG A 54 -7.81 12.59 -0.34
N ARG A 55 -8.57 13.64 -0.65
CA ARG A 55 -8.01 14.89 -1.19
C ARG A 55 -7.01 15.53 -0.23
N ARG A 56 -7.37 15.65 1.06
CA ARG A 56 -6.49 16.23 2.09
C ARG A 56 -5.20 15.43 2.27
N GLU A 57 -5.27 14.11 2.21
CA GLU A 57 -4.11 13.24 2.35
C GLU A 57 -3.18 13.34 1.14
N LEU A 58 -3.73 13.38 -0.09
CA LEU A 58 -2.94 13.58 -1.31
C LEU A 58 -2.24 14.95 -1.33
N GLU A 59 -2.90 16.00 -0.84
CA GLU A 59 -2.31 17.34 -0.69
C GLU A 59 -1.13 17.32 0.30
N GLN A 60 -1.19 16.50 1.36
CA GLN A 60 -0.10 16.33 2.33
C GLN A 60 1.08 15.51 1.78
N ILE A 61 0.82 14.50 0.95
CA ILE A 61 1.86 13.66 0.33
C ILE A 61 2.68 14.45 -0.71
N GLY A 62 2.05 15.42 -1.37
CA GLY A 62 2.69 16.27 -2.39
C GLY A 62 3.41 17.51 -1.85
N SER A 63 3.32 17.78 -0.54
CA SER A 63 3.98 18.91 0.14
C SER A 63 5.34 18.52 0.73
#